data_AF-A0A6M0RLP4-F1
#
_entry.id   AF-A0A6M0RLP4-F1
#
_cell.length_a   1.000
_cell.length_b   1.000
_cell.length_c   1.000
_cell.angle_alpha   90.00
_cell.angle_beta   90.00
_cell.angle_gamma   90.00
#
_symmetry.space_group_name_H-M   'P 1'
#
loop_
_entity.id
_entity.type
_entity.pdbx_description
1 polymer ?
#
loop_
_entity_poly.entity_id
_entity_poly.type
_entity_poly.pdbx_seq_one_letter_code
_entity_poly.pdbx_strand_id
1 'polypeptide(L)'
;MKTQPNYIRQILMGLAIMFGPIIIFGLLPSPSEEGVGTYFIVYTLLAVAALISLIAGHIPFIKGCGNYAQSRGYGKRWGWLGLFSWIGLSVLMIIPNRCKPSPDMQTATPETAFDRVSLLEIGLKYVALATLYAIFMVLAYVKLTGQNFDEYQITALFANVIGLVISTHFIVLLFRLLRAAKFDLSALGLKGGISAREGLLTCLVATTLFLFSLSFDRITLYGLSYVWPGYVEDYFEGVQRFTNILELILFAVSAIILAPLLEEILFRGIFLQKWGLKWGLRWGIVVSSLLFAVIHVRFDLISLFIDGVFLAFLYLRTSSLVAPMLCHGLFNAAVVVWNAVDFFGKPVAERGITLSISDYQALVSPVLNQYIVLAIVSFFLLVYLFFQLRPRSIAPMPYLKNCGLAQG
;
A
#
# COMPACT_ATOMS: atom_id res chain seq x y z
N MET A 1 -15.04 18.40 -15.87
CA MET A 1 -14.75 17.04 -15.36
C MET A 1 -15.03 16.01 -16.45
N LYS A 2 -14.04 15.59 -17.25
CA LYS A 2 -14.21 14.42 -18.12
C LYS A 2 -14.21 13.19 -17.20
N THR A 3 -15.37 12.56 -17.07
CA THR A 3 -15.58 11.34 -16.28
C THR A 3 -14.54 10.29 -16.65
N GLN A 4 -13.94 9.64 -15.66
CA GLN A 4 -13.14 8.43 -15.82
C GLN A 4 -13.75 7.51 -16.89
N PRO A 5 -12.95 6.91 -17.78
CA PRO A 5 -13.50 6.08 -18.82
C PRO A 5 -14.31 4.93 -18.19
N ASN A 6 -15.53 4.75 -18.70
CA ASN A 6 -16.61 3.93 -18.15
C ASN A 6 -16.18 2.48 -17.80
N TYR A 7 -15.08 1.98 -18.41
CA TYR A 7 -14.58 0.63 -18.18
C TYR A 7 -14.10 0.35 -16.75
N ILE A 8 -13.42 1.28 -16.05
CA ILE A 8 -12.90 0.99 -14.69
C ILE A 8 -14.06 0.77 -13.73
N ARG A 9 -15.08 1.63 -13.82
CA ARG A 9 -16.30 1.49 -13.01
C ARG A 9 -17.01 0.18 -13.30
N GLN A 10 -17.08 -0.24 -14.57
CA GLN A 10 -17.68 -1.53 -14.95
C GLN A 10 -16.89 -2.72 -14.40
N ILE A 11 -15.55 -2.69 -14.48
CA ILE A 11 -14.67 -3.71 -13.90
C ILE A 11 -14.90 -3.80 -12.39
N LEU A 12 -14.83 -2.68 -11.67
CA LEU A 12 -15.01 -2.64 -10.22
C LEU A 12 -16.41 -3.06 -9.78
N MET A 13 -17.45 -2.62 -10.51
CA MET A 13 -18.82 -3.03 -10.26
C MET A 13 -19.00 -4.54 -10.45
N GLY A 14 -18.40 -5.11 -11.50
CA GLY A 14 -18.42 -6.56 -11.71
C GLY A 14 -17.71 -7.32 -10.59
N LEU A 15 -16.52 -6.86 -10.17
CA LEU A 15 -15.80 -7.45 -9.03
C LEU A 15 -16.61 -7.36 -7.73
N ALA A 16 -17.24 -6.21 -7.45
CA ALA A 16 -18.05 -6.02 -6.25
C ALA A 16 -19.28 -6.93 -6.23
N ILE A 17 -19.96 -7.12 -7.37
CA ILE A 17 -21.10 -8.04 -7.48
C ILE A 17 -20.62 -9.49 -7.34
N MET A 18 -19.50 -9.86 -7.95
CA MET A 18 -18.97 -11.23 -7.87
C MET A 18 -18.57 -11.62 -6.45
N PHE A 19 -17.78 -10.78 -5.79
CA PHE A 19 -17.10 -11.15 -4.53
C PHE A 19 -17.72 -10.54 -3.28
N GLY A 20 -18.50 -9.46 -3.40
CA GLY A 20 -19.13 -8.80 -2.24
C GLY A 20 -19.98 -9.76 -1.40
N PRO A 21 -20.93 -10.50 -2.00
CA PRO A 21 -21.75 -11.48 -1.26
C PRO A 21 -20.92 -12.62 -0.66
N ILE A 22 -19.87 -13.08 -1.33
CA ILE A 22 -18.98 -14.15 -0.84
C ILE A 22 -18.20 -13.67 0.39
N ILE A 23 -17.67 -12.44 0.35
CA ILE A 23 -16.96 -11.85 1.48
C ILE A 23 -17.90 -11.67 2.66
N ILE A 24 -19.10 -11.12 2.45
CA ILE A 24 -20.11 -10.96 3.51
C ILE A 24 -20.49 -12.32 4.10
N PHE A 25 -20.67 -13.33 3.26
CA PHE A 25 -20.98 -14.69 3.70
C PHE A 25 -19.85 -15.30 4.54
N GLY A 26 -18.59 -15.13 4.13
CA GLY A 26 -17.43 -15.61 4.88
C GLY A 26 -17.20 -14.89 6.22
N LEU A 27 -17.81 -13.71 6.41
CA LEU A 27 -17.78 -12.97 7.68
C LEU A 27 -18.90 -13.41 8.64
N LEU A 28 -19.86 -14.21 8.20
CA LEU A 28 -20.89 -14.75 9.09
C LEU A 28 -20.29 -15.83 9.98
N PRO A 29 -20.68 -15.90 11.27
CA PRO A 29 -20.25 -16.98 12.14
C PRO A 29 -20.65 -18.33 11.54
N SER A 30 -19.77 -19.32 11.64
CA SER A 30 -20.13 -20.71 11.37
C SER A 30 -21.25 -21.14 12.32
N PRO A 31 -22.36 -21.74 11.84
CA PRO A 31 -23.41 -22.20 12.73
C PRO A 31 -22.88 -23.30 13.66
N SER A 32 -23.26 -23.27 14.94
CA SER A 32 -22.98 -24.39 15.87
C SER A 32 -23.68 -25.66 15.40
N GLU A 33 -23.17 -26.84 15.77
CA GLU A 33 -23.75 -28.14 15.38
C GLU A 33 -25.26 -28.26 15.69
N GLU A 34 -25.73 -27.64 16.78
CA GLU A 34 -27.15 -27.59 17.16
C GLU A 34 -28.00 -26.61 16.31
N GLY A 35 -27.38 -25.59 15.71
CA GLY A 35 -28.04 -24.56 14.90
C GLY A 35 -28.12 -24.88 13.40
N VAL A 36 -27.42 -25.92 12.93
CA VAL A 36 -27.30 -26.24 11.50
C VAL A 36 -28.68 -26.41 10.85
N GLY A 37 -29.63 -27.09 11.51
CA GLY A 37 -30.98 -27.30 10.98
C GLY A 37 -31.81 -26.02 10.86
N THR A 38 -31.72 -25.13 11.85
CA THR A 38 -32.50 -23.88 11.92
C THR A 38 -32.06 -22.87 10.87
N TYR A 39 -30.77 -22.82 10.57
CA TYR A 39 -30.21 -21.88 9.60
C TYR A 39 -29.91 -22.49 8.21
N PHE A 40 -30.06 -23.80 8.02
CA PHE A 40 -29.74 -24.51 6.78
C PHE A 40 -30.34 -23.84 5.53
N ILE A 41 -31.63 -23.48 5.59
CA ILE A 41 -32.33 -22.81 4.49
C ILE A 41 -31.72 -21.44 4.22
N VAL A 42 -31.39 -20.68 5.27
CA VAL A 42 -30.79 -19.34 5.15
C VAL A 42 -29.39 -19.43 4.52
N TYR A 43 -28.52 -20.32 5.01
CA TYR A 43 -27.18 -20.51 4.43
C TYR A 43 -27.24 -21.02 2.99
N THR A 44 -28.21 -21.89 2.65
CA THR A 44 -28.40 -22.39 1.30
C THR A 44 -28.89 -21.29 0.36
N LEU A 45 -29.86 -20.48 0.78
CA LEU A 45 -30.33 -19.32 0.00
C LEU A 45 -29.21 -18.29 -0.19
N LEU A 46 -28.39 -18.04 0.83
CA LEU A 46 -27.23 -17.17 0.73
C LEU A 46 -26.17 -17.73 -0.22
N ALA A 47 -25.88 -19.03 -0.17
CA ALA A 47 -24.95 -19.68 -1.09
C ALA A 47 -25.44 -19.63 -2.55
N VAL A 48 -26.74 -19.86 -2.79
CA VAL A 48 -27.37 -19.72 -4.11
C VAL A 48 -27.31 -18.26 -4.57
N ALA A 49 -27.60 -17.29 -3.70
CA ALA A 49 -27.50 -15.87 -4.01
C ALA A 49 -26.05 -15.45 -4.33
N ALA A 50 -25.07 -16.00 -3.62
CA ALA A 50 -23.64 -15.79 -3.90
C ALA A 50 -23.25 -16.37 -5.26
N LEU A 51 -23.74 -17.56 -5.63
CA LEU A 51 -23.50 -18.16 -6.95
C LEU A 51 -24.15 -17.35 -8.08
N ILE A 52 -25.38 -16.90 -7.90
CA ILE A 52 -26.07 -16.02 -8.86
C ILE A 52 -25.28 -14.71 -9.03
N SER A 53 -24.80 -14.13 -7.93
CA SER A 53 -24.03 -12.89 -7.95
C SER A 53 -22.68 -13.07 -8.64
N LEU A 54 -22.02 -14.22 -8.46
CA LEU A 54 -20.81 -14.59 -9.19
C LEU A 54 -21.05 -14.54 -10.71
N ILE A 55 -22.11 -15.20 -11.18
CA ILE A 55 -22.46 -15.23 -12.61
C ILE A 55 -22.87 -13.83 -13.10
N ALA A 56 -23.74 -13.13 -12.36
CA ALA A 56 -24.25 -11.82 -12.74
C ALA A 56 -23.14 -10.77 -12.82
N GLY A 57 -22.16 -10.81 -11.92
CA GLY A 57 -21.04 -9.87 -11.87
C GLY A 57 -20.05 -10.05 -13.03
N HIS A 58 -19.94 -11.24 -13.62
CA HIS A 58 -19.12 -11.46 -14.83
C HIS A 58 -19.60 -10.64 -16.03
N ILE A 59 -20.89 -10.33 -16.15
CA ILE A 59 -21.45 -9.57 -17.27
C ILE A 59 -20.85 -8.14 -17.35
N PRO A 60 -21.00 -7.27 -16.33
CA PRO A 60 -20.38 -5.95 -16.34
C PRO A 60 -18.85 -6.04 -16.32
N PHE A 61 -18.27 -7.07 -15.70
CA PHE A 61 -16.82 -7.27 -15.68
C PHE A 61 -16.23 -7.51 -17.06
N ILE A 62 -16.73 -8.50 -17.82
CA ILE A 62 -16.31 -8.83 -19.19
C ILE A 62 -16.52 -7.64 -20.11
N LYS A 63 -17.65 -6.94 -19.97
CA LYS A 63 -17.92 -5.69 -20.72
C LYS A 63 -16.88 -4.62 -20.40
N GLY A 64 -16.55 -4.44 -19.13
CA GLY A 64 -15.49 -3.56 -18.66
C GLY A 64 -14.12 -3.93 -19.25
N CYS A 65 -13.74 -5.19 -19.18
CA CYS A 65 -12.51 -5.74 -19.77
C CYS A 65 -12.44 -5.48 -21.29
N GLY A 66 -13.54 -5.69 -22.01
CA GLY A 66 -13.62 -5.44 -23.45
C GLY A 66 -13.46 -3.96 -23.80
N ASN A 67 -14.09 -3.08 -23.02
CA ASN A 67 -13.95 -1.63 -23.18
C ASN A 67 -12.54 -1.14 -22.82
N TYR A 68 -11.92 -1.71 -21.79
CA TYR A 68 -10.52 -1.45 -21.45
C TYR A 68 -9.60 -1.87 -22.61
N ALA A 69 -9.78 -3.08 -23.15
CA ALA A 69 -8.98 -3.55 -24.29
C ALA A 69 -9.14 -2.65 -25.51
N GLN A 70 -10.36 -2.21 -25.81
CA GLN A 70 -10.64 -1.26 -26.90
C GLN A 70 -9.95 0.09 -26.67
N SER A 71 -9.92 0.60 -25.43
CA SER A 71 -9.20 1.83 -25.08
C SER A 71 -7.68 1.75 -25.28
N ARG A 72 -7.14 0.52 -25.39
CA ARG A 72 -5.73 0.23 -25.64
C ARG A 72 -5.45 -0.16 -27.10
N GLY A 73 -6.45 -0.10 -27.98
CA GLY A 73 -6.31 -0.42 -29.41
C GLY A 73 -6.44 -1.90 -29.75
N TYR A 74 -7.03 -2.70 -28.86
CA TYR A 74 -7.33 -4.11 -29.10
C TYR A 74 -8.81 -4.32 -29.44
N GLY A 75 -9.14 -5.43 -30.09
CA GLY A 75 -10.53 -5.77 -30.39
C GLY A 75 -11.34 -6.03 -29.13
N LYS A 76 -12.63 -5.68 -29.12
CA LYS A 76 -13.55 -5.87 -27.97
C LYS A 76 -13.64 -7.34 -27.49
N ARG A 77 -13.34 -8.31 -28.36
CA ARG A 77 -13.27 -9.76 -28.04
C ARG A 77 -12.24 -10.09 -26.96
N TRP A 78 -11.20 -9.26 -26.78
CA TRP A 78 -10.25 -9.42 -25.67
C TRP A 78 -10.93 -9.32 -24.30
N GLY A 79 -12.13 -8.73 -24.22
CA GLY A 79 -12.96 -8.73 -23.01
C GLY A 79 -13.29 -10.12 -22.48
N TRP A 80 -13.31 -11.15 -23.34
CA TRP A 80 -13.53 -12.54 -22.93
C TRP A 80 -12.46 -13.08 -21.97
N LEU A 81 -11.27 -12.46 -21.91
CA LEU A 81 -10.31 -12.77 -20.85
C LEU A 81 -10.93 -12.56 -19.45
N GLY A 82 -11.93 -11.69 -19.30
CA GLY A 82 -12.68 -11.52 -18.05
C GLY A 82 -13.42 -12.77 -17.57
N LEU A 83 -13.56 -13.84 -18.39
CA LEU A 83 -14.03 -15.15 -17.92
C LEU A 83 -13.02 -15.81 -16.97
N PHE A 84 -11.74 -15.49 -17.11
CA PHE A 84 -10.68 -15.93 -16.20
C PHE A 84 -10.49 -14.97 -15.01
N SER A 85 -11.53 -14.23 -14.65
CA SER A 85 -11.60 -13.33 -13.49
C SER A 85 -10.35 -12.45 -13.34
N TRP A 86 -9.70 -12.53 -12.17
CA TRP A 86 -8.51 -11.77 -11.81
C TRP A 86 -7.31 -12.07 -12.71
N ILE A 87 -7.15 -13.31 -13.17
CA ILE A 87 -6.02 -13.72 -14.03
C ILE A 87 -6.14 -13.03 -15.39
N GLY A 88 -7.31 -13.11 -16.02
CA GLY A 88 -7.53 -12.50 -17.32
C GLY A 88 -7.50 -10.98 -17.29
N LEU A 89 -8.04 -10.37 -16.23
CA LEU A 89 -7.87 -8.93 -15.98
C LEU A 89 -6.40 -8.56 -15.81
N SER A 90 -5.62 -9.38 -15.11
CA SER A 90 -4.21 -9.11 -14.90
C SER A 90 -3.43 -9.08 -16.21
N VAL A 91 -3.68 -10.05 -17.09
CA VAL A 91 -3.13 -10.08 -18.45
C VAL A 91 -3.51 -8.81 -19.20
N LEU A 92 -4.79 -8.42 -19.22
CA LEU A 92 -5.23 -7.19 -19.86
C LEU A 92 -4.53 -5.95 -19.30
N MET A 93 -4.39 -5.84 -17.98
CA MET A 93 -3.82 -4.66 -17.34
C MET A 93 -2.34 -4.44 -17.66
N ILE A 94 -1.60 -5.48 -18.08
CA ILE A 94 -0.18 -5.37 -18.43
C ILE A 94 0.10 -5.28 -19.93
N ILE A 95 -0.91 -5.48 -20.80
CA ILE A 95 -0.67 -5.40 -22.25
C ILE A 95 -0.25 -3.97 -22.67
N PRO A 96 0.64 -3.84 -23.68
CA PRO A 96 1.06 -2.54 -24.19
C PRO A 96 -0.09 -1.74 -24.78
N ASN A 97 -0.04 -0.40 -24.69
CA ASN A 97 -1.00 0.45 -25.39
C ASN A 97 -0.64 0.55 -26.89
N ARG A 98 -1.57 0.19 -27.79
CA ARG A 98 -1.40 0.28 -29.25
C ARG A 98 -1.99 1.55 -29.86
N CYS A 99 -2.77 2.32 -29.09
CA CYS A 99 -3.35 3.57 -29.59
C CYS A 99 -2.28 4.65 -29.79
N LYS A 100 -2.37 5.38 -30.91
CA LYS A 100 -1.61 6.62 -31.09
C LYS A 100 -2.07 7.66 -30.04
N PRO A 101 -1.17 8.56 -29.59
CA PRO A 101 -1.56 9.67 -28.73
C PRO A 101 -2.69 10.49 -29.38
N SER A 102 -3.73 10.82 -28.62
CA SER A 102 -4.82 11.67 -29.12
C SER A 102 -4.32 13.08 -29.44
N PRO A 103 -4.98 13.84 -30.33
CA PRO A 103 -4.64 15.24 -30.58
C PRO A 103 -4.58 16.10 -29.31
N ASP A 104 -5.49 15.86 -28.35
CA ASP A 104 -5.52 16.50 -27.01
C ASP A 104 -4.20 16.33 -26.21
N MET A 105 -3.33 15.36 -26.56
CA MET A 105 -2.01 15.21 -25.92
C MET A 105 -1.00 16.27 -26.38
N GLN A 106 -1.26 16.98 -27.48
CA GLN A 106 -0.39 18.03 -28.00
C GLN A 106 -0.56 19.36 -27.25
N THR A 107 -1.71 19.58 -26.60
CA THR A 107 -2.03 20.75 -25.77
C THR A 107 -1.92 20.47 -24.26
N ALA A 108 -1.26 19.36 -23.90
CA ALA A 108 -1.17 18.88 -22.53
C ALA A 108 -0.38 19.86 -21.64
N THR A 109 -1.03 20.38 -20.60
CA THR A 109 -0.38 21.17 -19.53
C THR A 109 -0.02 20.29 -18.32
N PRO A 110 0.89 20.74 -17.45
CA PRO A 110 1.19 20.06 -16.19
C PRO A 110 -0.03 19.93 -15.26
N GLU A 111 -0.90 20.94 -15.22
CA GLU A 111 -2.15 20.92 -14.42
C GLU A 111 -3.08 19.79 -14.84
N THR A 112 -3.18 19.54 -16.15
CA THR A 112 -4.05 18.50 -16.71
C THR A 112 -3.41 17.11 -16.66
N ALA A 113 -2.16 16.97 -16.19
CA ALA A 113 -1.47 15.68 -16.08
C ALA A 113 -2.16 14.74 -15.09
N PHE A 114 -2.60 15.28 -13.94
CA PHE A 114 -3.30 14.48 -12.94
C PHE A 114 -4.65 13.96 -13.44
N ASP A 115 -5.33 14.66 -14.33
CA ASP A 115 -6.60 14.20 -14.92
C ASP A 115 -6.42 13.00 -15.84
N ARG A 116 -5.25 12.86 -16.47
CA ARG A 116 -4.91 11.77 -17.40
C ARG A 116 -4.52 10.46 -16.70
N VAL A 117 -4.28 10.50 -15.38
CA VAL A 117 -3.90 9.32 -14.59
C VAL A 117 -5.05 8.85 -13.74
N SER A 118 -5.52 7.62 -13.95
CA SER A 118 -6.47 7.00 -13.03
C SER A 118 -5.76 6.33 -11.86
N LEU A 119 -6.10 6.77 -10.64
CA LEU A 119 -5.55 6.19 -9.41
C LEU A 119 -5.99 4.72 -9.23
N LEU A 120 -7.25 4.44 -9.57
CA LEU A 120 -7.80 3.08 -9.54
C LEU A 120 -7.12 2.18 -10.56
N GLU A 121 -6.78 2.71 -11.74
CA GLU A 121 -6.03 1.94 -12.74
C GLU A 121 -4.61 1.60 -12.28
N ILE A 122 -3.92 2.54 -11.62
CA ILE A 122 -2.60 2.28 -11.01
C ILE A 122 -2.72 1.14 -9.99
N GLY A 123 -3.70 1.19 -9.09
CA GLY A 123 -3.94 0.14 -8.10
C GLY A 123 -4.26 -1.21 -8.75
N LEU A 124 -5.15 -1.24 -9.75
CA LEU A 124 -5.47 -2.47 -10.49
C LEU A 124 -4.25 -3.06 -11.20
N LYS A 125 -3.38 -2.22 -11.76
CA LYS A 125 -2.12 -2.66 -12.38
C LYS A 125 -1.13 -3.23 -11.37
N TYR A 126 -1.05 -2.68 -10.16
CA TYR A 126 -0.21 -3.22 -9.08
C TYR A 126 -0.66 -4.64 -8.70
N VAL A 127 -1.94 -4.79 -8.38
CA VAL A 127 -2.48 -6.08 -7.95
C VAL A 127 -2.46 -7.09 -9.13
N ALA A 128 -2.61 -6.63 -10.37
CA ALA A 128 -2.43 -7.46 -11.57
C ALA A 128 -1.02 -8.02 -11.69
N LEU A 129 -0.04 -7.14 -11.52
CA LEU A 129 1.36 -7.53 -11.55
C LEU A 129 1.65 -8.54 -10.42
N ALA A 130 1.22 -8.24 -9.19
CA ALA A 130 1.42 -9.12 -8.04
C ALA A 130 0.78 -10.50 -8.24
N THR A 131 -0.45 -10.54 -8.78
CA THR A 131 -1.16 -11.80 -9.08
C THR A 131 -0.39 -12.65 -10.09
N LEU A 132 0.09 -12.05 -11.19
CA LEU A 132 0.84 -12.78 -12.22
C LEU A 132 2.18 -13.30 -11.69
N TYR A 133 2.88 -12.50 -10.89
CA TYR A 133 4.10 -12.96 -10.23
C TYR A 133 3.83 -14.08 -9.23
N ALA A 134 2.77 -13.98 -8.41
CA ALA A 134 2.40 -15.04 -7.49
C ALA A 134 2.13 -16.37 -8.22
N ILE A 135 1.34 -16.34 -9.30
CA ILE A 135 1.05 -17.55 -10.11
C ILE A 135 2.33 -18.10 -10.74
N PHE A 136 3.12 -17.24 -11.39
CA PHE A 136 4.39 -17.66 -11.98
C PHE A 136 5.30 -18.32 -10.95
N MET A 137 5.33 -17.80 -9.72
CA MET A 137 6.18 -18.31 -8.66
C MET A 137 5.75 -19.66 -8.12
N VAL A 138 4.44 -19.89 -7.93
CA VAL A 138 3.92 -21.21 -7.55
C VAL A 138 4.27 -22.23 -8.64
N LEU A 139 4.02 -21.90 -9.91
CA LEU A 139 4.33 -22.79 -11.04
C LEU A 139 5.83 -23.07 -11.18
N ALA A 140 6.67 -22.05 -11.02
CA ALA A 140 8.12 -22.20 -11.08
C ALA A 140 8.65 -23.07 -9.93
N TYR A 141 8.15 -22.87 -8.71
CA TYR A 141 8.54 -23.68 -7.56
C TYR A 141 8.19 -25.15 -7.76
N VAL A 142 6.95 -25.46 -8.10
CA VAL A 142 6.48 -26.84 -8.37
C VAL A 142 7.35 -27.48 -9.45
N LYS A 143 7.66 -26.73 -10.51
CA LYS A 143 8.50 -27.23 -11.60
C LYS A 143 9.96 -27.48 -11.19
N LEU A 144 10.53 -26.61 -10.37
CA LEU A 144 11.95 -26.67 -9.96
C LEU A 144 12.20 -27.70 -8.86
N THR A 145 11.26 -27.83 -7.91
CA THR A 145 11.40 -28.74 -6.77
C THR A 145 10.81 -30.13 -7.04
N GLY A 146 9.90 -30.24 -8.02
CA GLY A 146 9.13 -31.46 -8.25
C GLY A 146 8.08 -31.74 -7.17
N GLN A 147 7.89 -30.83 -6.21
CA GLN A 147 6.87 -30.97 -5.17
C GLN A 147 5.47 -30.72 -5.72
N ASN A 148 4.48 -31.35 -5.08
CA ASN A 148 3.07 -31.11 -5.37
C ASN A 148 2.65 -29.71 -4.91
N PHE A 149 1.56 -29.19 -5.47
CA PHE A 149 1.00 -27.89 -5.07
C PHE A 149 0.63 -27.86 -3.57
N ASP A 150 0.21 -29.00 -3.01
CA ASP A 150 -0.22 -29.11 -1.61
C ASP A 150 0.95 -29.06 -0.62
N GLU A 151 2.17 -29.30 -1.10
CA GLU A 151 3.42 -29.23 -0.31
C GLU A 151 4.13 -27.87 -0.46
N TYR A 152 3.59 -26.97 -1.29
CA TYR A 152 4.17 -25.66 -1.55
C TYR A 152 4.26 -24.82 -0.27
N GLN A 153 5.50 -24.54 0.17
CA GLN A 153 5.74 -23.58 1.23
C GLN A 153 6.49 -22.36 0.69
N ILE A 154 5.87 -21.18 0.86
CA ILE A 154 6.54 -19.91 0.59
C ILE A 154 7.55 -19.67 1.71
N THR A 155 8.84 -19.86 1.42
CA THR A 155 9.89 -19.44 2.34
C THR A 155 9.94 -17.92 2.41
N ALA A 156 10.30 -17.36 3.57
CA ALA A 156 10.46 -15.92 3.74
C ALA A 156 11.45 -15.33 2.71
N LEU A 157 12.56 -16.03 2.45
CA LEU A 157 13.50 -15.65 1.40
C LEU A 157 12.83 -15.51 0.03
N PHE A 158 12.04 -16.51 -0.38
CA PHE A 158 11.35 -16.49 -1.67
C PHE A 158 10.34 -15.35 -1.74
N ALA A 159 9.54 -15.14 -0.69
CA ALA A 159 8.60 -14.01 -0.60
C ALA A 159 9.31 -12.65 -0.75
N ASN A 160 10.46 -12.46 -0.11
CA ASN A 160 11.23 -11.22 -0.20
C ASN A 160 11.74 -10.95 -1.62
N VAL A 161 12.29 -11.97 -2.28
CA VAL A 161 12.77 -11.85 -3.66
C VAL A 161 11.62 -11.47 -4.59
N ILE A 162 10.46 -12.11 -4.45
CA ILE A 162 9.26 -11.77 -5.21
C ILE A 162 8.86 -10.32 -4.96
N GLY A 163 8.73 -9.93 -3.69
CA GLY A 163 8.32 -8.59 -3.31
C GLY A 163 9.24 -7.52 -3.93
N LEU A 164 10.54 -7.77 -3.94
CA LEU A 164 11.54 -6.91 -4.59
C LEU A 164 11.33 -6.81 -6.10
N VAL A 165 11.10 -7.94 -6.77
CA VAL A 165 10.87 -8.00 -8.22
C VAL A 165 9.56 -7.31 -8.60
N ILE A 166 8.47 -7.58 -7.89
CA ILE A 166 7.17 -6.92 -8.09
C ILE A 166 7.33 -5.41 -7.90
N SER A 167 7.94 -4.98 -6.80
CA SER A 167 8.10 -3.55 -6.48
C SER A 167 8.93 -2.84 -7.55
N THR A 168 10.05 -3.44 -7.96
CA THR A 168 10.92 -2.89 -9.01
C THR A 168 10.20 -2.81 -10.34
N HIS A 169 9.51 -3.88 -10.76
CA HIS A 169 8.74 -3.89 -12.00
C HIS A 169 7.62 -2.85 -11.95
N PHE A 170 6.94 -2.73 -10.82
CA PHE A 170 5.86 -1.77 -10.64
C PHE A 170 6.36 -0.33 -10.67
N ILE A 171 7.53 -0.03 -10.07
CA ILE A 171 8.17 1.28 -10.18
C ILE A 171 8.42 1.63 -11.66
N VAL A 172 8.96 0.69 -12.45
CA VAL A 172 9.16 0.88 -13.89
C VAL A 172 7.84 1.14 -14.62
N LEU A 173 6.80 0.36 -14.32
CA LEU A 173 5.46 0.54 -14.89
C LEU A 173 4.88 1.92 -14.52
N LEU A 174 5.00 2.33 -13.26
CA LEU A 174 4.53 3.61 -12.76
C LEU A 174 5.21 4.77 -13.50
N PHE A 175 6.54 4.75 -13.66
CA PHE A 175 7.24 5.77 -14.43
C PHE A 175 6.81 5.80 -15.90
N ARG A 176 6.57 4.63 -16.52
CA ARG A 176 6.02 4.57 -17.89
C ARG A 176 4.63 5.19 -17.97
N LEU A 177 3.77 4.94 -16.99
CA LEU A 177 2.42 5.53 -16.92
C LEU A 177 2.48 7.04 -16.75
N LEU A 178 3.33 7.54 -15.84
CA LEU A 178 3.52 8.97 -15.62
C LEU A 178 4.04 9.68 -16.89
N ARG A 179 5.05 9.11 -17.56
CA ARG A 179 5.55 9.64 -18.85
C ARG A 179 4.47 9.63 -19.93
N ALA A 180 3.70 8.55 -20.02
CA ALA A 180 2.59 8.45 -20.98
C ALA A 180 1.50 9.49 -20.71
N ALA A 181 1.27 9.85 -19.45
CA ALA A 181 0.38 10.93 -19.04
C ALA A 181 0.99 12.34 -19.14
N LYS A 182 2.20 12.47 -19.70
CA LYS A 182 2.93 13.73 -19.87
C LYS A 182 3.23 14.44 -18.54
N PHE A 183 3.49 13.68 -17.48
CA PHE A 183 4.06 14.25 -16.26
C PHE A 183 5.47 14.73 -16.52
N ASP A 184 5.77 15.96 -16.11
CA ASP A 184 7.14 16.37 -15.84
C ASP A 184 7.63 15.68 -14.56
N LEU A 185 8.49 14.67 -14.73
CA LEU A 185 9.07 13.92 -13.60
C LEU A 185 10.06 14.75 -12.79
N SER A 186 10.64 15.80 -13.37
CA SER A 186 11.55 16.69 -12.64
C SER A 186 10.77 17.55 -11.64
N ALA A 187 9.55 17.94 -11.99
CA ALA A 187 8.65 18.72 -11.14
C ALA A 187 8.13 17.95 -9.91
N LEU A 188 8.25 16.62 -9.88
CA LEU A 188 8.00 15.84 -8.67
C LEU A 188 9.02 16.16 -7.56
N GLY A 189 10.19 16.70 -7.90
CA GLY A 189 11.24 17.02 -6.93
C GLY A 189 12.10 15.82 -6.54
N LEU A 190 12.31 14.87 -7.46
CA LEU A 190 13.18 13.70 -7.26
C LEU A 190 14.68 14.03 -7.32
N LYS A 191 15.04 15.17 -7.92
CA LYS A 191 16.42 15.65 -8.07
C LYS A 191 16.71 16.92 -7.26
N GLY A 192 15.70 17.48 -6.59
CA GLY A 192 15.85 18.69 -5.79
C GLY A 192 16.53 18.35 -4.47
N GLY A 193 17.72 18.91 -4.25
CA GLY A 193 18.39 18.82 -2.95
C GLY A 193 17.58 19.53 -1.86
N ILE A 194 17.65 19.01 -0.64
CA ILE A 194 17.14 19.69 0.55
C ILE A 194 18.30 20.44 1.20
N SER A 195 18.04 21.61 1.78
CA SER A 195 19.05 22.33 2.55
C SER A 195 19.47 21.54 3.79
N ALA A 196 20.66 21.80 4.34
CA ALA A 196 21.12 21.13 5.56
C ALA A 196 20.14 21.31 6.74
N ARG A 197 19.50 22.48 6.84
CA ARG A 197 18.46 22.76 7.84
C ARG A 197 17.21 21.90 7.64
N GLU A 198 16.77 21.74 6.40
CA GLU A 198 15.63 20.85 6.07
C GLU A 198 15.98 19.38 6.28
N GLY A 199 17.22 18.98 5.99
CA GLY A 199 17.75 17.65 6.32
C GLY A 199 17.71 17.38 7.82
N LEU A 200 18.24 18.29 8.64
CA LEU A 200 18.21 18.15 10.10
C LEU A 200 16.79 18.08 10.65
N LEU A 201 15.90 18.94 10.15
CA LEU A 201 14.48 18.91 10.49
C LEU A 201 13.82 17.58 10.08
N THR A 202 14.17 17.05 8.91
CA THR A 202 13.69 15.75 8.43
C THR A 202 14.13 14.63 9.37
N CYS A 203 15.39 14.64 9.81
CA CYS A 203 15.89 13.68 10.79
C CYS A 203 15.14 13.79 12.12
N LEU A 204 14.92 15.01 12.64
CA LEU A 204 14.16 15.25 13.87
C LEU A 204 12.73 14.70 13.76
N VAL A 205 12.06 14.95 12.63
CA VAL A 205 10.71 14.42 12.37
C VAL A 205 10.75 12.89 12.33
N ALA A 206 11.66 12.29 11.56
CA ALA A 206 11.80 10.83 11.47
C ALA A 206 12.04 10.16 12.83
N THR A 207 12.96 10.72 13.64
CA THR A 207 13.23 10.23 14.99
C THR A 207 12.00 10.36 15.89
N THR A 208 11.30 11.50 15.84
CA THR A 208 10.12 11.72 16.68
C THR A 208 8.98 10.77 16.30
N LEU A 209 8.73 10.58 15.00
CA LEU A 209 7.76 9.63 14.49
C LEU A 209 8.11 8.21 14.93
N PHE A 210 9.36 7.78 14.75
CA PHE A 210 9.81 6.46 15.19
C PHE A 210 9.59 6.23 16.68
N LEU A 211 9.96 7.19 17.53
CA LEU A 211 9.78 7.07 18.98
C LEU A 211 8.29 7.03 19.37
N PHE A 212 7.44 7.79 18.68
CA PHE A 212 6.00 7.74 18.87
C PHE A 212 5.43 6.39 18.45
N SER A 213 5.66 5.95 17.21
CA SER A 213 5.15 4.67 16.71
C SER A 213 5.65 3.51 17.56
N LEU A 214 6.96 3.46 17.89
CA LEU A 214 7.52 2.44 18.76
C LEU A 214 6.80 2.36 20.12
N SER A 215 6.53 3.49 20.76
CA SER A 215 5.92 3.49 22.09
C SER A 215 4.41 3.26 22.04
N PHE A 216 3.71 4.00 21.18
CA PHE A 216 2.26 3.93 21.02
C PHE A 216 1.80 2.56 20.51
N ASP A 217 2.48 1.99 19.52
CA ASP A 217 2.13 0.69 18.95
C ASP A 217 2.39 -0.43 19.96
N ARG A 218 3.46 -0.33 20.77
CA ARG A 218 3.73 -1.30 21.85
C ARG A 218 2.68 -1.26 22.94
N ILE A 219 2.23 -0.08 23.37
CA ILE A 219 1.14 0.06 24.34
C ILE A 219 -0.16 -0.52 23.77
N THR A 220 -0.47 -0.20 22.51
CA THR A 220 -1.68 -0.66 21.82
C THR A 220 -1.68 -2.18 21.70
N LEU A 221 -0.59 -2.76 21.21
CA LEU A 221 -0.48 -4.21 21.04
C LEU A 221 -0.46 -4.96 22.38
N TYR A 222 0.13 -4.38 23.43
CA TYR A 222 0.05 -4.92 24.79
C TYR A 222 -1.39 -4.95 25.31
N GLY A 223 -2.15 -3.86 25.13
CA GLY A 223 -3.58 -3.85 25.46
C GLY A 223 -4.39 -4.87 24.66
N LEU A 224 -4.14 -4.95 23.34
CA LEU A 224 -4.78 -5.94 22.46
C LEU A 224 -4.46 -7.37 22.88
N SER A 225 -3.30 -7.65 23.46
CA SER A 225 -2.94 -9.00 23.91
C SER A 225 -3.88 -9.53 25.01
N TYR A 226 -4.57 -8.66 25.75
CA TYR A 226 -5.58 -9.06 26.74
C TYR A 226 -7.00 -9.03 26.18
N VAL A 227 -7.31 -8.11 25.27
CA VAL A 227 -8.66 -7.91 24.73
C VAL A 227 -8.97 -8.86 23.56
N TRP A 228 -7.98 -9.11 22.71
CA TRP A 228 -8.09 -9.95 21.52
C TRP A 228 -6.76 -10.69 21.25
N PRO A 229 -6.39 -11.68 22.10
CA PRO A 229 -5.12 -12.40 21.98
C PRO A 229 -4.94 -13.09 20.62
N GLY A 230 -5.99 -13.70 20.07
CA GLY A 230 -5.91 -14.38 18.76
C GLY A 230 -5.48 -13.44 17.61
N TYR A 231 -5.91 -12.18 17.61
CA TYR A 231 -5.43 -11.21 16.63
C TYR A 231 -3.93 -10.92 16.79
N VAL A 232 -3.44 -10.86 18.04
CA VAL A 232 -2.01 -10.63 18.32
C VAL A 232 -1.17 -11.85 17.96
N GLU A 233 -1.69 -13.06 18.14
CA GLU A 233 -1.08 -14.31 17.67
C GLU A 233 -0.95 -14.31 16.15
N ASP A 234 -2.05 -14.09 15.43
CA ASP A 234 -2.09 -13.98 13.97
C ASP A 234 -1.12 -12.89 13.46
N TYR A 235 -1.09 -11.74 14.16
CA TYR A 235 -0.16 -10.68 13.86
C TYR A 235 1.29 -11.16 14.02
N PHE A 236 1.65 -11.77 15.14
CA PHE A 236 3.01 -12.26 15.33
C PHE A 236 3.38 -13.30 14.31
N GLU A 237 2.50 -14.25 13.99
CA GLU A 237 2.70 -15.26 12.94
C GLU A 237 2.93 -14.63 11.56
N GLY A 238 2.20 -13.56 11.24
CA GLY A 238 2.34 -12.82 9.99
C GLY A 238 3.52 -11.85 9.93
N VAL A 239 4.10 -11.45 11.08
CA VAL A 239 5.29 -10.59 11.09
C VAL A 239 6.47 -11.35 10.50
N GLN A 240 7.16 -10.70 9.57
CA GLN A 240 8.36 -11.25 8.95
C GLN A 240 9.45 -11.50 9.99
N ARG A 241 9.96 -12.74 10.01
CA ARG A 241 11.09 -13.14 10.85
C ARG A 241 12.23 -13.63 9.99
N PHE A 242 13.44 -13.26 10.40
CA PHE A 242 14.65 -13.56 9.66
C PHE A 242 15.27 -14.82 10.24
N THR A 243 15.39 -15.85 9.42
CA THR A 243 16.12 -17.08 9.76
C THR A 243 17.59 -16.99 9.36
N ASN A 244 17.89 -16.17 8.35
CA ASN A 244 19.22 -15.97 7.81
C ASN A 244 19.49 -14.51 7.43
N ILE A 245 20.77 -14.18 7.24
CA ILE A 245 21.21 -12.80 6.97
C ILE A 245 20.73 -12.27 5.61
N LEU A 246 20.54 -13.14 4.62
CA LEU A 246 20.11 -12.73 3.29
C LEU A 246 18.67 -12.20 3.32
N GLU A 247 17.77 -12.85 4.08
CA GLU A 247 16.41 -12.36 4.31
C GLU A 247 16.41 -10.95 4.94
N LEU A 248 17.26 -10.73 5.94
CA LEU A 248 17.39 -9.42 6.61
C LEU A 248 17.89 -8.34 5.64
N ILE A 249 18.90 -8.65 4.82
CA ILE A 249 19.43 -7.71 3.82
C ILE A 249 18.37 -7.37 2.76
N LEU A 250 17.67 -8.38 2.24
CA LEU A 250 16.63 -8.16 1.22
C LEU A 250 15.47 -7.31 1.77
N PHE A 251 15.04 -7.60 2.99
CA PHE A 251 14.05 -6.76 3.68
C PHE A 251 14.56 -5.34 3.89
N ALA A 252 15.81 -5.17 4.35
CA ALA A 252 16.40 -3.85 4.55
C ALA A 252 16.42 -3.02 3.26
N VAL A 253 16.83 -3.60 2.13
CA VAL A 253 16.80 -2.92 0.83
C VAL A 253 15.37 -2.55 0.42
N SER A 254 14.43 -3.47 0.59
CA SER A 254 13.02 -3.24 0.28
C SER A 254 12.44 -2.10 1.14
N ALA A 255 12.58 -2.19 2.46
CA ALA A 255 11.99 -1.26 3.42
C ALA A 255 12.67 0.12 3.41
N ILE A 256 13.99 0.21 3.28
CA ILE A 256 14.71 1.48 3.40
C ILE A 256 14.74 2.25 2.08
N ILE A 257 14.70 1.54 0.94
CA ILE A 257 14.90 2.16 -0.38
C ILE A 257 13.65 2.03 -1.25
N LEU A 258 13.21 0.80 -1.56
CA LEU A 258 12.14 0.61 -2.55
C LEU A 258 10.79 1.09 -2.05
N ALA A 259 10.43 0.82 -0.79
CA ALA A 259 9.17 1.23 -0.21
C ALA A 259 9.06 2.78 -0.16
N PRO A 260 10.01 3.54 0.42
CA PRO A 260 9.98 5.01 0.36
C PRO A 260 9.95 5.54 -1.08
N LEU A 261 10.72 4.95 -2.00
CA LEU A 261 10.71 5.39 -3.40
C LEU A 261 9.31 5.24 -4.02
N LEU A 262 8.71 4.05 -3.89
CA LEU A 262 7.41 3.75 -4.49
C LEU A 262 6.29 4.52 -3.81
N GLU A 263 6.21 4.43 -2.48
CA GLU A 263 5.13 4.96 -1.69
C GLU A 263 5.13 6.48 -1.70
N GLU A 264 6.29 7.16 -1.58
CA GLU A 264 6.29 8.62 -1.63
C GLU A 264 5.95 9.17 -3.02
N ILE A 265 6.32 8.49 -4.11
CA ILE A 265 5.86 8.87 -5.46
C ILE A 265 4.34 8.74 -5.56
N LEU A 266 3.77 7.63 -5.09
CA LEU A 266 2.32 7.40 -5.15
C LEU A 266 1.55 8.36 -4.24
N PHE A 267 1.87 8.39 -2.95
CA PHE A 267 1.10 9.11 -1.95
C PHE A 267 1.36 10.60 -2.00
N ARG A 268 2.61 11.04 -2.09
CA ARG A 268 2.97 12.48 -2.05
C ARG A 268 3.02 13.04 -3.46
N GLY A 269 3.67 12.33 -4.38
CA GLY A 269 3.82 12.77 -5.78
C GLY A 269 2.51 12.74 -6.59
N ILE A 270 1.57 11.83 -6.29
CA ILE A 270 0.35 11.65 -7.09
C ILE A 270 -0.92 11.90 -6.29
N PHE A 271 -1.19 11.14 -5.22
CA PHE A 271 -2.47 11.20 -4.50
C PHE A 271 -2.68 12.55 -3.80
N LEU A 272 -1.70 13.00 -3.00
CA LEU A 272 -1.74 14.29 -2.35
C LEU A 272 -1.90 15.43 -3.37
N GLN A 273 -1.12 15.40 -4.46
CA GLN A 273 -1.20 16.40 -5.52
C GLN A 273 -2.60 16.43 -6.16
N LYS A 274 -3.08 15.27 -6.63
CA LYS A 274 -4.36 15.15 -7.32
C LYS A 274 -5.54 15.54 -6.44
N TRP A 275 -5.58 15.08 -5.20
CA TRP A 275 -6.68 15.39 -4.28
C TRP A 275 -6.56 16.78 -3.68
N GLY A 276 -5.36 17.30 -3.50
CA GLY A 276 -5.13 18.70 -3.12
C GLY A 276 -5.66 19.67 -4.19
N LEU A 277 -5.42 19.38 -5.47
CA LEU A 277 -5.95 20.17 -6.59
C LEU A 277 -7.48 20.05 -6.73
N LYS A 278 -8.04 18.87 -6.42
CA LYS A 278 -9.48 18.59 -6.60
C LYS A 278 -10.35 19.07 -5.43
N TRP A 279 -9.89 18.89 -4.20
CA TRP A 279 -10.66 19.08 -2.97
C TRP A 279 -10.05 20.12 -2.02
N GLY A 280 -8.92 20.72 -2.40
CA GLY A 280 -8.16 21.64 -1.57
C GLY A 280 -7.10 20.94 -0.72
N LEU A 281 -6.07 21.69 -0.34
CA LEU A 281 -4.85 21.17 0.30
C LEU A 281 -5.13 20.35 1.56
N ARG A 282 -6.04 20.83 2.44
CA ARG A 282 -6.38 20.15 3.70
C ARG A 282 -6.91 18.73 3.46
N TRP A 283 -7.85 18.59 2.53
CA TRP A 283 -8.42 17.29 2.18
C TRP A 283 -7.44 16.42 1.41
N GLY A 284 -6.58 17.01 0.58
CA GLY A 284 -5.46 16.31 -0.04
C GLY A 284 -4.60 15.60 0.99
N ILE A 285 -4.18 16.31 2.04
CA ILE A 285 -3.34 15.76 3.14
C ILE A 285 -4.09 14.68 3.90
N VAL A 286 -5.31 14.96 4.37
CA VAL A 286 -6.07 14.01 5.21
C VAL A 286 -6.37 12.73 4.44
N VAL A 287 -6.90 12.82 3.22
CA VAL A 287 -7.33 11.64 2.48
C VAL A 287 -6.13 10.83 1.97
N SER A 288 -5.03 11.47 1.55
CA SER A 288 -3.82 10.73 1.17
C SER A 288 -3.20 9.99 2.36
N SER A 289 -3.18 10.62 3.54
CA SER A 289 -2.60 10.03 4.76
C SER A 289 -3.49 8.92 5.32
N LEU A 290 -4.82 9.08 5.24
CA LEU A 290 -5.76 8.05 5.63
C LEU A 290 -5.67 6.83 4.71
N LEU A 291 -5.60 7.05 3.39
CA LEU A 291 -5.40 5.95 2.46
C LEU A 291 -4.07 5.24 2.74
N PHE A 292 -2.98 5.99 2.98
CA PHE A 292 -1.68 5.44 3.36
C PHE A 292 -1.82 4.50 4.56
N ALA A 293 -2.47 4.93 5.64
CA ALA A 293 -2.66 4.07 6.82
C ALA A 293 -3.52 2.83 6.53
N VAL A 294 -4.70 3.01 5.92
CA VAL A 294 -5.70 1.93 5.79
C VAL A 294 -5.22 0.81 4.87
N ILE A 295 -4.41 1.08 3.85
CA ILE A 295 -3.90 0.02 2.96
C ILE A 295 -2.96 -0.97 3.67
N HIS A 296 -2.44 -0.63 4.85
CA HIS A 296 -1.59 -1.53 5.62
C HIS A 296 -2.38 -2.60 6.37
N VAL A 297 -3.67 -2.38 6.65
CA VAL A 297 -4.59 -3.35 7.27
C VAL A 297 -4.00 -3.99 8.55
N ARG A 298 -3.50 -3.16 9.47
CA ARG A 298 -2.88 -3.58 10.75
C ARG A 298 -3.38 -2.70 11.89
N PHE A 299 -3.02 -3.02 13.13
CA PHE A 299 -3.46 -2.27 14.32
C PHE A 299 -2.84 -0.86 14.44
N ASP A 300 -1.73 -0.59 13.75
CA ASP A 300 -0.94 0.65 13.84
C ASP A 300 -1.46 1.78 12.93
N LEU A 301 -2.75 1.76 12.58
CA LEU A 301 -3.36 2.76 11.68
C LEU A 301 -3.20 4.20 12.15
N ILE A 302 -3.23 4.44 13.46
CA ILE A 302 -3.12 5.79 14.04
C ILE A 302 -1.71 6.34 13.79
N SER A 303 -0.68 5.56 14.12
CA SER A 303 0.73 5.91 13.90
C SER A 303 1.01 6.13 12.40
N LEU A 304 0.56 5.21 11.54
CA LEU A 304 0.70 5.33 10.08
C LEU A 304 -0.02 6.55 9.50
N PHE A 305 -1.18 6.93 10.04
CA PHE A 305 -1.89 8.14 9.62
C PHE A 305 -1.09 9.40 9.96
N ILE A 306 -0.50 9.44 11.16
CA ILE A 306 0.35 10.54 11.63
C ILE A 306 1.60 10.64 10.75
N ASP A 307 2.30 9.52 10.49
CA ASP A 307 3.41 9.45 9.55
C ASP A 307 3.00 9.99 8.17
N GLY A 308 1.83 9.53 7.71
CA GLY A 308 1.06 10.05 6.59
C GLY A 308 1.12 11.57 6.44
N VAL A 309 0.65 12.26 7.49
CA VAL A 309 0.52 13.71 7.57
C VAL A 309 1.88 14.41 7.59
N PHE A 310 2.84 13.93 8.38
CA PHE A 310 4.15 14.56 8.50
C PHE A 310 4.97 14.47 7.22
N LEU A 311 4.94 13.33 6.53
CA LEU A 311 5.56 13.18 5.21
C LEU A 311 4.92 14.11 4.17
N ALA A 312 3.59 14.32 4.23
CA ALA A 312 2.93 15.34 3.40
C ALA A 312 3.42 16.75 3.74
N PHE A 313 3.55 17.10 5.02
CA PHE A 313 4.06 18.41 5.45
C PHE A 313 5.50 18.65 4.98
N LEU A 314 6.37 17.65 5.10
CA LEU A 314 7.75 17.74 4.61
C LEU A 314 7.77 18.04 3.11
N TYR A 315 6.97 17.32 2.31
CA TYR A 315 6.91 17.57 0.87
C TYR A 315 6.36 18.96 0.53
N LEU A 316 5.31 19.40 1.21
CA LEU A 316 4.72 20.73 1.00
C LEU A 316 5.69 21.86 1.37
N ARG A 317 6.53 21.65 2.38
CA ARG A 317 7.53 22.61 2.82
C ARG A 317 8.72 22.69 1.88
N THR A 318 9.31 21.56 1.53
CA THR A 318 10.56 21.50 0.75
C THR A 318 10.32 21.54 -0.76
N SER A 319 9.09 21.22 -1.21
CA SER A 319 8.77 20.97 -2.61
C SER A 319 9.65 19.90 -3.27
N SER A 320 10.26 19.02 -2.46
CA SER A 320 11.15 17.94 -2.89
C SER A 320 10.69 16.62 -2.29
N LEU A 321 10.50 15.59 -3.12
CA LEU A 321 10.19 14.24 -2.67
C LEU A 321 11.35 13.59 -1.92
N VAL A 322 12.57 14.13 -2.03
CA VAL A 322 13.73 13.65 -1.27
C VAL A 322 13.49 13.77 0.24
N ALA A 323 12.81 14.83 0.70
CA ALA A 323 12.54 15.03 2.13
C ALA A 323 11.65 13.93 2.74
N PRO A 324 10.44 13.64 2.23
CA PRO A 324 9.64 12.54 2.75
C PRO A 324 10.28 11.17 2.49
N MET A 325 10.96 10.95 1.36
CA MET A 325 11.67 9.68 1.11
C MET A 325 12.77 9.43 2.14
N LEU A 326 13.54 10.47 2.48
CA LEU A 326 14.56 10.39 3.52
C LEU A 326 13.92 10.15 4.90
N CYS A 327 12.86 10.87 5.25
CA CYS A 327 12.15 10.68 6.51
C CYS A 327 11.64 9.25 6.68
N HIS A 328 10.95 8.74 5.65
CA HIS A 328 10.38 7.41 5.63
C HIS A 328 11.49 6.34 5.62
N GLY A 329 12.54 6.50 4.81
CA GLY A 329 13.70 5.62 4.80
C GLY A 329 14.43 5.57 6.14
N LEU A 330 14.57 6.70 6.84
CA LEU A 330 15.18 6.76 8.18
C LEU A 330 14.31 6.06 9.23
N PHE A 331 12.98 6.24 9.18
CA PHE A 331 12.05 5.51 10.03
C PHE A 331 12.19 4.00 9.82
N ASN A 332 12.16 3.56 8.56
CA ASN A 332 12.30 2.14 8.22
C ASN A 332 13.69 1.60 8.58
N ALA A 333 14.74 2.41 8.46
CA ALA A 333 16.08 2.03 8.89
C ALA A 333 16.14 1.78 10.40
N ALA A 334 15.47 2.60 11.23
CA ALA A 334 15.38 2.36 12.66
C ALA A 334 14.65 1.05 13.00
N VAL A 335 13.57 0.74 12.26
CA VAL A 335 12.87 -0.56 12.36
C VAL A 335 13.78 -1.72 11.95
N VAL A 336 14.53 -1.59 10.86
CA VAL A 336 15.48 -2.62 10.40
C VAL A 336 16.60 -2.83 11.42
N VAL A 337 17.13 -1.75 12.02
CA VAL A 337 18.13 -1.85 13.10
C VAL A 337 17.56 -2.61 14.30
N TRP A 338 16.33 -2.32 14.72
CA TRP A 338 15.66 -3.07 15.78
C TRP A 338 15.59 -4.57 15.46
N ASN A 339 15.16 -4.92 14.24
CA ASN A 339 15.10 -6.31 13.78
C ASN A 339 16.48 -6.96 13.69
N ALA A 340 17.52 -6.21 13.31
CA ALA A 340 18.89 -6.71 13.27
C ALA A 340 19.41 -7.01 14.68
N VAL A 341 19.14 -6.14 15.65
CA VAL A 341 19.50 -6.38 17.07
C VAL A 341 18.84 -7.66 17.58
N ASP A 342 17.56 -7.88 17.31
CA ASP A 342 16.85 -9.13 17.67
C ASP A 342 17.49 -10.35 16.98
N PHE A 343 17.74 -10.27 15.68
CA PHE A 343 18.33 -11.36 14.89
C PHE A 343 19.72 -11.78 15.36
N PHE A 344 20.60 -10.82 15.64
CA PHE A 344 21.96 -11.08 16.11
C PHE A 344 22.04 -11.41 17.60
N GLY A 345 21.06 -10.94 18.40
CA GLY A 345 20.96 -11.25 19.82
C GLY A 345 20.48 -12.68 20.12
N LYS A 346 19.79 -13.33 19.17
CA LYS A 346 19.27 -14.70 19.34
C LYS A 346 20.23 -15.77 18.79
N PRO A 347 20.37 -16.92 19.49
CA PRO A 347 20.97 -18.12 18.94
C PRO A 347 20.28 -18.55 17.64
N VAL A 348 21.01 -19.20 16.73
CA VAL A 348 20.46 -19.65 15.44
C VAL A 348 19.22 -20.53 15.62
N ALA A 349 19.22 -21.39 16.65
CA ALA A 349 18.10 -22.29 16.96
C ALA A 349 16.82 -21.57 17.38
N GLU A 350 16.91 -20.31 17.83
CA GLU A 350 15.76 -19.52 18.31
C GLU A 350 15.25 -18.50 17.27
N ARG A 351 15.93 -18.40 16.12
CA ARG A 351 15.51 -17.50 15.04
C ARG A 351 14.26 -18.02 14.35
N GLY A 352 13.30 -17.13 14.08
CA GLY A 352 12.04 -17.49 13.42
C GLY A 352 10.96 -18.03 14.35
N ILE A 353 11.26 -18.29 15.63
CA ILE A 353 10.27 -18.75 16.61
C ILE A 353 9.23 -17.64 16.88
N THR A 354 7.94 -18.03 16.89
CA THR A 354 6.83 -17.12 17.24
C THR A 354 6.87 -16.81 18.72
N LEU A 355 6.73 -15.54 19.06
CA LEU A 355 6.57 -15.12 20.46
C LEU A 355 5.16 -15.49 20.92
N SER A 356 5.05 -16.26 22.02
CA SER A 356 3.75 -16.53 22.62
C SER A 356 3.16 -15.26 23.24
N ILE A 357 1.84 -15.21 23.42
CA ILE A 357 1.19 -14.07 24.06
C ILE A 357 1.69 -13.88 25.50
N SER A 358 1.87 -14.96 26.26
CA SER A 358 2.42 -14.90 27.62
C SER A 358 3.84 -14.34 27.64
N ASP A 359 4.70 -14.76 26.71
CA ASP A 359 6.07 -14.26 26.63
C ASP A 359 6.10 -12.79 26.21
N TYR A 360 5.23 -12.40 25.28
CA TYR A 360 5.07 -11.00 24.87
C TYR A 360 4.64 -10.12 26.05
N GLN A 361 3.65 -10.56 26.82
CA GLN A 361 3.18 -9.85 28.00
C GLN A 361 4.28 -9.74 29.06
N ALA A 362 5.01 -10.82 29.32
CA ALA A 362 6.14 -10.84 30.26
C ALA A 362 7.30 -9.94 29.81
N LEU A 363 7.55 -9.84 28.50
CA LEU A 363 8.57 -8.96 27.93
C LEU A 363 8.22 -7.47 28.08
N VAL A 364 6.94 -7.11 27.84
CA VAL A 364 6.52 -5.70 27.81
C VAL A 364 6.15 -5.16 29.19
N SER A 365 5.57 -5.98 30.07
CA SER A 365 5.08 -5.54 31.39
C SER A 365 6.12 -4.75 32.21
N PRO A 366 7.39 -5.17 32.33
CA PRO A 366 8.40 -4.45 33.14
C PRO A 366 8.77 -3.07 32.59
N VAL A 367 8.62 -2.86 31.28
CA VAL A 367 9.02 -1.64 30.57
C VAL A 367 7.84 -0.79 30.11
N LEU A 368 6.60 -1.20 30.43
CA LEU A 368 5.38 -0.54 29.97
C LEU A 368 5.34 0.94 30.35
N ASN A 369 5.74 1.28 31.58
CA ASN A 369 5.80 2.67 32.05
C ASN A 369 6.78 3.53 31.23
N GLN A 370 7.88 2.93 30.74
CA GLN A 370 8.84 3.63 29.90
C GLN A 370 8.23 3.93 28.53
N TYR A 371 7.48 2.99 27.94
CA TYR A 371 6.74 3.23 26.71
C TYR A 371 5.68 4.33 26.90
N ILE A 372 4.95 4.35 28.01
CA ILE A 372 3.95 5.39 28.29
C ILE A 372 4.61 6.77 28.34
N VAL A 373 5.70 6.92 29.10
CA VAL A 373 6.44 8.19 29.17
C VAL A 373 6.96 8.60 27.80
N LEU A 374 7.54 7.66 27.05
CA LEU A 374 8.08 7.92 25.71
C LEU A 374 6.97 8.36 24.74
N ALA A 375 5.79 7.72 24.78
CA ALA A 375 4.65 8.07 23.95
C ALA A 375 4.14 9.49 24.26
N ILE A 376 4.07 9.86 25.54
CA ILE A 376 3.65 11.20 25.95
C ILE A 376 4.64 12.26 25.46
N VAL A 377 5.94 12.05 25.69
CA VAL A 377 6.99 13.00 25.29
C VAL A 377 7.04 13.15 23.78
N SER A 378 7.04 12.04 23.03
CA SER A 378 7.08 12.08 21.57
C SER A 378 5.79 12.67 20.99
N PHE A 379 4.62 12.39 21.58
CA PHE A 379 3.35 13.02 21.20
C PHE A 379 3.39 14.55 21.30
N PHE A 380 3.85 15.10 22.44
CA PHE A 380 3.94 16.56 22.59
C PHE A 380 4.96 17.18 21.63
N LEU A 381 6.06 16.46 21.33
CA LEU A 381 7.01 16.89 20.31
C LEU A 381 6.38 16.87 18.91
N LEU A 382 5.56 15.87 18.58
CA LEU A 382 4.79 15.85 17.33
C LEU A 382 3.79 17.01 17.29
N VAL A 383 3.07 17.31 18.37
CA VAL A 383 2.16 18.46 18.43
C VAL A 383 2.92 19.75 18.16
N TYR A 384 4.09 19.94 18.79
CA TYR A 384 4.94 21.10 18.51
C TYR A 384 5.38 21.16 17.04
N LEU A 385 5.91 20.06 16.49
CA LEU A 385 6.34 19.97 15.09
C LEU A 385 5.17 20.19 14.13
N PHE A 386 3.98 19.71 14.45
CA PHE A 386 2.77 19.92 13.66
C PHE A 386 2.50 21.41 13.48
N PHE A 387 2.53 22.21 14.56
CA PHE A 387 2.31 23.65 14.46
C PHE A 387 3.43 24.38 13.70
N GLN A 388 4.66 23.87 13.76
CA GLN A 388 5.83 24.43 13.04
C GLN A 388 5.86 24.05 11.55
N LEU A 389 5.29 22.91 11.18
CA LEU A 389 5.38 22.34 9.83
C LEU A 389 4.09 22.49 9.01
N ARG A 390 2.94 22.67 9.68
CA ARG A 390 1.65 22.71 8.98
C ARG A 390 1.65 23.77 7.87
N PRO A 391 1.20 23.43 6.65
CA PRO A 391 1.16 24.36 5.54
C PRO A 391 0.07 25.42 5.75
N ARG A 392 0.27 26.61 5.17
CA ARG A 392 -0.79 27.61 5.05
C ARG A 392 -1.85 27.08 4.07
N SER A 393 -3.13 27.40 4.28
CA SER A 393 -4.22 26.89 3.44
C SER A 393 -4.16 27.30 1.97
N ILE A 394 -3.39 28.35 1.66
CA ILE A 394 -3.19 28.92 0.32
C ILE A 394 -1.83 28.50 -0.27
N ALA A 395 -1.07 27.62 0.42
CA ALA A 395 0.23 27.19 -0.09
C ALA A 395 0.08 26.48 -1.45
N PRO A 396 0.89 26.84 -2.46
CA PRO A 396 0.80 26.21 -3.76
C PRO A 396 1.24 24.74 -3.71
N MET A 397 0.60 23.92 -4.54
CA MET A 397 0.93 22.51 -4.66
C MET A 397 2.35 22.33 -5.23
N PRO A 398 3.24 21.50 -4.60
CA PRO A 398 4.64 21.40 -4.97
C PRO A 398 4.90 21.11 -6.44
N TYR A 399 4.10 20.24 -7.05
CA TYR A 399 4.25 19.89 -8.47
C TYR A 399 4.06 21.11 -9.37
N LEU A 400 2.99 21.88 -9.15
CA LEU A 400 2.73 23.10 -9.93
C LEU A 400 3.76 24.18 -9.66
N LYS A 401 4.21 24.32 -8.41
CA LYS A 401 5.29 25.24 -8.03
C LYS A 401 6.58 24.92 -8.78
N ASN A 402 6.98 23.65 -8.81
CA ASN A 402 8.19 23.22 -9.51
C ASN A 402 8.07 23.33 -11.05
N CYS A 403 6.86 23.28 -11.59
CA CYS A 403 6.58 23.62 -12.99
C CYS A 403 6.58 25.13 -13.29
N GLY A 404 6.73 26.01 -12.29
CA GLY A 404 6.65 27.46 -12.46
C GLY A 404 5.22 28.01 -12.65
N LEU A 405 4.19 27.24 -12.29
CA LEU A 405 2.78 27.57 -12.52
C LEU A 405 2.05 28.09 -11.27
N ALA A 406 2.72 28.14 -10.12
CA ALA A 406 2.14 28.70 -8.91
C ALA A 406 2.17 30.25 -8.95
N GLN A 407 1.01 30.89 -9.08
CA GLN A 407 0.88 32.33 -8.79
C GLN A 407 0.97 32.55 -7.27
N GLY A 408 1.79 33.51 -6.87
CA GLY A 408 2.13 33.83 -5.48
C GLY A 408 1.01 34.52 -4.70
#